data_AF-A0A519K357-F1
#
_entry.id   AF-A0A519K357-F1
#
_cell.length_a   1.000
_cell.length_b   1.000
_cell.length_c   1.000
_cell.angle_alpha   90.00
_cell.angle_beta   90.00
_cell.angle_gamma   90.00
#
_symmetry.space_group_name_H-M   'P 1'
#
loop_
_entity.id
_entity.type
_entity.pdbx_description
1 polymer ?
#
loop_
_entity_poly.entity_id
_entity_poly.type
_entity_poly.pdbx_seq_one_letter_code
_entity_poly.pdbx_strand_id
1 'polypeptide(L)'
;MKPISQFGLATALLLLISCTNKVETPTDYDLTDKVITLATTARTGQAVELPELYDQTVQNIPQDKDQNLIIAGKLQSRGFKQVAAARRDQQLSGRRMFVATMVKGDCQCEVSKVYYSTSNISQYFVAERIACQTIK
;
A
#
# COMPACT_ATOMS: atom_id res chain seq x y z
N MET A 1 15.03 12.71 -68.06
CA MET A 1 14.72 14.15 -68.17
C MET A 1 13.49 14.45 -67.32
N LYS A 2 13.57 15.42 -66.40
CA LYS A 2 12.44 16.04 -65.66
C LYS A 2 11.75 17.08 -66.59
N PRO A 3 10.45 17.43 -66.45
CA PRO A 3 10.02 18.35 -65.37
C PRO A 3 8.60 18.08 -64.76
N ILE A 4 8.40 18.28 -63.43
CA ILE A 4 7.80 19.44 -62.72
C ILE A 4 6.26 19.52 -62.91
N SER A 5 5.48 19.03 -61.94
CA SER A 5 4.80 19.79 -60.85
C SER A 5 3.42 20.31 -61.27
N GLN A 6 2.39 20.12 -60.43
CA GLN A 6 1.61 21.23 -59.84
C GLN A 6 0.58 20.70 -58.83
N PHE A 7 0.72 21.24 -57.61
CA PHE A 7 -0.30 21.65 -56.64
C PHE A 7 -1.55 20.77 -56.40
N GLY A 8 -1.59 20.21 -55.20
CA GLY A 8 -2.82 19.80 -54.51
C GLY A 8 -2.71 20.15 -53.04
N LEU A 9 -3.14 21.36 -52.71
CA LEU A 9 -3.25 21.90 -51.35
C LEU A 9 -4.41 21.18 -50.64
N ALA A 10 -4.12 20.35 -49.64
CA ALA A 10 -5.17 19.77 -48.79
C ALA A 10 -4.69 19.67 -47.33
N THR A 11 -4.87 20.80 -46.66
CA THR A 11 -5.38 20.95 -45.29
C THR A 11 -4.93 19.93 -44.25
N ALA A 12 -3.98 20.36 -43.43
CA ALA A 12 -3.65 19.77 -42.15
C ALA A 12 -4.90 19.70 -41.24
N LEU A 13 -5.39 18.50 -40.99
CA LEU A 13 -6.28 18.22 -39.86
C LEU A 13 -5.41 17.76 -38.68
N LEU A 14 -4.76 18.73 -38.03
CA LEU A 14 -4.17 18.56 -36.70
C LEU A 14 -5.31 18.32 -35.72
N LEU A 15 -5.72 17.06 -35.58
CA LEU A 15 -6.47 16.61 -34.41
C LEU A 15 -5.53 16.74 -33.22
N LEU A 16 -5.58 17.89 -32.55
CA LEU A 16 -5.12 18.06 -31.18
C LEU A 16 -5.98 17.14 -30.32
N ILE A 17 -5.62 15.87 -30.27
CA ILE A 17 -6.02 14.99 -29.18
C ILE A 17 -5.34 15.59 -27.96
N SER A 18 -6.08 16.47 -27.27
CA SER A 18 -5.73 16.92 -25.94
C SER A 18 -5.61 15.68 -25.06
N CYS A 19 -4.40 15.15 -24.96
CA CYS A 19 -3.96 14.34 -23.84
C CYS A 19 -4.06 15.22 -22.60
N THR A 20 -5.28 15.36 -22.08
CA THR A 20 -5.47 15.71 -20.68
C THR A 20 -5.20 14.43 -19.91
N ASN A 21 -3.95 13.96 -19.98
CA ASN A 21 -3.44 13.16 -18.90
C ASN A 21 -3.48 14.12 -17.73
N LYS A 22 -4.52 14.04 -16.90
CA LYS A 22 -4.34 14.43 -15.51
C LYS A 22 -3.07 13.71 -15.10
N VAL A 23 -1.99 14.46 -14.94
CA VAL A 23 -0.85 13.96 -14.21
C VAL A 23 -1.42 13.80 -12.80
N GLU A 24 -1.98 12.62 -12.55
CA GLU A 24 -2.11 12.13 -11.20
C GLU A 24 -0.69 12.13 -10.68
N THR A 25 -0.37 13.14 -9.88
CA THR A 25 0.86 13.17 -9.11
C THR A 25 0.92 11.83 -8.38
N PRO A 26 1.93 10.97 -8.63
CA PRO A 26 2.02 9.70 -7.93
C PRO A 26 2.28 10.02 -6.46
N THR A 27 1.21 10.03 -5.66
CA THR A 27 1.27 10.18 -4.22
C THR A 27 1.83 8.88 -3.64
N ASP A 28 3.04 8.97 -3.09
CA ASP A 28 3.53 8.14 -1.98
C ASP A 28 3.77 6.61 -2.20
N TYR A 29 3.61 6.09 -3.42
CA TYR A 29 3.83 4.64 -3.66
C TYR A 29 5.28 4.14 -3.44
N ASP A 30 6.30 5.01 -3.41
CA ASP A 30 7.71 4.62 -3.30
C ASP A 30 8.19 4.42 -1.85
N LEU A 31 7.71 5.23 -0.89
CA LEU A 31 8.19 5.14 0.49
C LEU A 31 7.77 3.82 1.14
N THR A 32 6.52 3.42 0.93
CA THR A 32 5.99 2.14 1.41
C THR A 32 6.83 0.96 0.89
N ASP A 33 7.16 0.96 -0.40
CA ASP A 33 7.95 -0.12 -1.00
C ASP A 33 9.40 -0.14 -0.50
N LYS A 34 10.00 1.03 -0.22
CA LYS A 34 11.31 1.13 0.44
C LYS A 34 11.28 0.58 1.86
N VAL A 35 10.26 0.92 2.65
CA VAL A 35 10.10 0.42 4.03
C VAL A 35 9.92 -1.10 4.04
N ILE A 36 9.08 -1.65 3.16
CA ILE A 36 8.91 -3.10 3.05
C ILE A 36 10.23 -3.79 2.66
N THR A 37 10.97 -3.20 1.72
CA THR A 37 12.27 -3.73 1.29
C THR A 37 13.28 -3.70 2.44
N LEU A 38 13.35 -2.60 3.19
CA LEU A 38 14.22 -2.48 4.35
C LEU A 38 13.86 -3.51 5.42
N ALA A 39 12.57 -3.64 5.78
CA ALA A 39 12.12 -4.57 6.80
C ALA A 39 12.43 -6.04 6.42
N THR A 40 12.13 -6.44 5.19
CA THR A 40 12.36 -7.82 4.70
C THR A 40 13.84 -8.15 4.49
N THR A 41 14.69 -7.15 4.30
CA THR A 41 16.15 -7.32 4.18
C THR A 41 16.83 -7.33 5.55
N ALA A 42 16.52 -6.35 6.40
CA ALA A 42 17.18 -6.19 7.70
C ALA A 42 16.74 -7.23 8.72
N ARG A 43 15.47 -7.66 8.68
CA ARG A 43 14.91 -8.77 9.48
C ARG A 43 15.20 -8.65 11.00
N THR A 44 15.16 -7.44 11.53
CA THR A 44 15.54 -7.14 12.91
C THR A 44 14.46 -7.46 13.94
N GLY A 45 13.26 -7.81 13.50
CA GLY A 45 12.06 -7.94 14.33
C GLY A 45 11.48 -6.58 14.79
N GLN A 46 12.14 -5.46 14.48
CA GLN A 46 11.62 -4.14 14.84
C GLN A 46 10.46 -3.74 13.92
N ALA A 47 9.37 -3.26 14.54
CA ALA A 47 8.20 -2.81 13.82
C ALA A 47 8.39 -1.39 13.28
N VAL A 48 8.10 -1.21 12.00
CA VAL A 48 7.98 0.12 11.36
C VAL A 48 6.51 0.39 11.10
N GLU A 49 6.05 1.58 11.49
CA GLU A 49 4.68 2.04 11.28
C GLU A 49 4.59 2.95 10.06
N LEU A 50 3.53 2.77 9.27
CA LEU A 50 3.19 3.53 8.09
C LEU A 50 1.79 4.13 8.29
N PRO A 51 1.73 5.35 8.87
CA PRO A 51 0.47 6.00 9.24
C PRO A 51 -0.35 6.50 8.03
N GLU A 52 0.30 6.85 6.92
CA GLU A 52 -0.34 7.51 5.78
C GLU A 52 -0.83 6.54 4.69
N LEU A 53 -0.95 5.25 5.01
CA LEU A 53 -1.46 4.24 4.06
C LEU A 53 -2.97 4.34 3.81
N TYR A 54 -3.67 5.08 4.65
CA TYR A 54 -5.12 5.25 4.59
C TYR A 54 -5.44 6.75 4.64
N ASP A 55 -6.07 7.25 3.58
CA ASP A 55 -6.37 8.69 3.42
C ASP A 55 -7.42 9.22 4.41
N GLN A 56 -8.15 8.33 5.10
CA GLN A 56 -9.34 8.68 5.86
C GLN A 56 -9.40 7.97 7.21
N THR A 57 -9.93 8.68 8.21
CA THR A 57 -10.38 8.05 9.45
C THR A 57 -11.58 7.16 9.16
N VAL A 58 -11.65 6.02 9.83
CA VAL A 58 -12.78 5.09 9.69
C VAL A 58 -13.74 5.26 10.85
N GLN A 59 -15.05 5.20 10.57
CA GLN A 59 -16.05 5.33 11.63
C GLN A 59 -16.29 4.04 12.40
N ASN A 60 -16.09 2.90 11.74
CA ASN A 60 -16.27 1.57 12.31
C ASN A 60 -15.08 0.69 11.97
N ILE A 61 -14.71 -0.18 12.90
CA ILE A 61 -13.65 -1.16 12.67
C ILE A 61 -14.27 -2.39 11.98
N PRO A 62 -13.87 -2.72 10.74
CA PRO A 62 -14.43 -3.84 9.99
C PRO A 62 -14.30 -5.20 10.72
N GLN A 63 -15.15 -6.14 10.35
CA GLN A 63 -14.98 -7.54 10.76
C GLN A 63 -13.72 -8.13 10.12
N ASP A 64 -13.17 -9.21 10.70
CA ASP A 64 -11.83 -9.69 10.35
C ASP A 64 -11.70 -10.18 8.92
N LYS A 65 -12.76 -10.80 8.41
CA LYS A 65 -12.84 -11.27 7.03
C LYS A 65 -12.77 -10.14 6.00
N ASP A 66 -13.02 -8.90 6.43
CA ASP A 66 -13.04 -7.71 5.58
C ASP A 66 -11.77 -6.85 5.79
N GLN A 67 -10.82 -7.32 6.63
CA GLN A 67 -9.57 -6.61 6.93
C GLN A 67 -8.54 -6.83 5.81
N ASN A 68 -8.60 -5.97 4.78
CA ASN A 68 -7.55 -5.91 3.76
C ASN A 68 -6.32 -5.17 4.29
N LEU A 69 -5.14 -5.78 4.19
CA LEU A 69 -3.85 -5.19 4.57
C LEU A 69 -3.05 -4.82 3.30
N ILE A 70 -2.74 -3.53 3.12
CA ILE A 70 -2.01 -3.01 1.95
C ILE A 70 -0.59 -3.61 1.91
N ILE A 71 0.10 -3.65 3.06
CA ILE A 71 1.43 -4.23 3.15
C ILE A 71 1.39 -5.73 2.88
N ALA A 72 0.37 -6.45 3.38
CA ALA A 72 0.24 -7.87 3.12
C ALA A 72 0.02 -8.16 1.63
N GLY A 73 -0.80 -7.36 0.93
CA GLY A 73 -0.95 -7.44 -0.52
C GLY A 73 0.36 -7.22 -1.28
N LYS A 74 1.15 -6.23 -0.87
CA LYS A 74 2.51 -5.99 -1.43
C LYS A 74 3.49 -7.14 -1.12
N LEU A 75 3.38 -7.79 0.04
CA LEU A 75 4.20 -8.96 0.36
C LEU A 75 3.77 -10.18 -0.47
N GLN A 76 2.47 -10.37 -0.70
CA GLN A 76 1.94 -11.45 -1.55
C GLN A 76 2.45 -11.32 -2.99
N SER A 77 2.44 -10.12 -3.56
CA SER A 77 3.00 -9.88 -4.91
C SER A 77 4.51 -10.14 -4.99
N ARG A 78 5.22 -10.11 -3.85
CA ARG A 78 6.64 -10.47 -3.71
C ARG A 78 6.87 -11.95 -3.35
N GLY A 79 5.82 -12.78 -3.32
CA GLY A 79 5.89 -14.22 -3.11
C GLY A 79 5.83 -14.68 -1.65
N PHE A 80 5.44 -13.81 -0.72
CA PHE A 80 5.10 -14.23 0.64
C PHE A 80 3.73 -14.89 0.68
N LYS A 81 3.55 -15.87 1.56
CA LYS A 81 2.27 -16.53 1.82
C LYS A 81 1.76 -16.15 3.20
N GLN A 82 0.47 -15.88 3.32
CA GLN A 82 -0.16 -15.73 4.62
C GLN A 82 -0.33 -17.11 5.27
N VAL A 83 0.18 -17.28 6.48
CA VAL A 83 0.10 -18.56 7.24
C VAL A 83 -0.81 -18.47 8.45
N ALA A 84 -1.05 -17.27 8.97
CA ALA A 84 -1.97 -17.03 10.08
C ALA A 84 -2.55 -15.61 10.01
N ALA A 85 -3.73 -15.42 10.59
CA ALA A 85 -4.30 -14.11 10.85
C ALA A 85 -5.17 -14.13 12.11
N ALA A 86 -5.06 -13.12 12.95
CA ALA A 86 -5.79 -13.04 14.21
C ALA A 86 -6.01 -11.60 14.68
N ARG A 87 -7.05 -11.39 15.49
CA ARG A 87 -7.18 -10.19 16.30
C ARG A 87 -6.20 -10.23 17.47
N ARG A 88 -5.63 -9.08 17.78
CA ARG A 88 -4.96 -8.82 19.06
C ARG A 88 -5.59 -7.58 19.68
N ASP A 89 -6.18 -7.74 20.84
CA ASP A 89 -6.64 -6.61 21.64
C ASP A 89 -5.51 -6.19 22.57
N GLN A 90 -5.07 -4.93 22.47
CA GLN A 90 -4.22 -4.34 23.49
C GLN A 90 -5.12 -3.67 24.52
N GLN A 91 -5.45 -4.43 25.57
CA GLN A 91 -6.39 -4.07 26.63
C GLN A 91 -6.06 -2.74 27.34
N LEU A 92 -4.80 -2.30 27.31
CA LEU A 92 -4.32 -1.10 28.01
C LEU A 92 -4.32 0.19 27.19
N SER A 93 -4.52 0.14 25.86
CA SER A 93 -4.43 1.32 24.99
C SER A 93 -5.69 1.61 24.16
N GLY A 94 -6.74 0.79 24.30
CA GLY A 94 -7.94 0.89 23.46
C GLY A 94 -7.68 0.60 21.97
N ARG A 95 -6.46 0.14 21.63
CA ARG A 95 -6.06 -0.17 20.26
C ARG A 95 -6.55 -1.56 19.90
N ARG A 96 -7.46 -1.60 18.93
CA ARG A 96 -7.77 -2.83 18.21
C ARG A 96 -6.71 -3.07 17.16
N MET A 97 -6.24 -4.31 17.06
CA MET A 97 -5.24 -4.69 16.08
C MET A 97 -5.66 -5.96 15.34
N PHE A 98 -5.52 -5.94 14.02
CA PHE A 98 -5.57 -7.15 13.20
C PHE A 98 -4.16 -7.48 12.74
N VAL A 99 -3.71 -8.72 12.94
CA VAL A 99 -2.34 -9.14 12.62
C VAL A 99 -2.40 -10.31 11.64
N ALA A 100 -1.65 -10.22 10.54
CA ALA A 100 -1.41 -11.30 9.60
C ALA A 100 0.08 -11.69 9.63
N THR A 101 0.35 -12.98 9.64
CA THR A 101 1.70 -13.55 9.55
C THR A 101 1.97 -13.98 8.12
N MET A 102 3.02 -13.40 7.53
CA MET A 102 3.44 -13.60 6.15
C MET A 102 4.81 -14.29 6.11
N VAL A 103 4.98 -15.34 5.32
CA VAL A 103 6.24 -16.12 5.26
C VAL A 103 6.76 -16.28 3.83
N LYS A 104 8.07 -16.13 3.66
CA LYS A 104 8.81 -16.48 2.42
C LYS A 104 10.19 -17.02 2.78
N GLY A 105 10.43 -18.30 2.51
CA GLY A 105 11.68 -18.96 2.88
C GLY A 105 11.91 -18.90 4.38
N ASP A 106 13.06 -18.37 4.79
CA ASP A 106 13.46 -18.15 6.17
C ASP A 106 12.99 -16.80 6.76
N CYS A 107 12.19 -16.02 6.03
CA CYS A 107 11.69 -14.73 6.48
C CYS A 107 10.22 -14.82 6.89
N GLN A 108 9.92 -14.40 8.12
CA GLN A 108 8.56 -14.19 8.62
C GLN A 108 8.33 -12.71 8.91
N CYS A 109 7.21 -12.18 8.44
CA CYS A 109 6.76 -10.83 8.75
C CYS A 109 5.41 -10.86 9.46
N GLU A 110 5.29 -10.13 10.55
CA GLU A 110 4.00 -9.73 11.12
C GLU A 110 3.59 -8.41 10.50
N VAL A 111 2.46 -8.41 9.80
CA VAL A 111 1.80 -7.21 9.30
C VAL A 111 0.60 -6.95 10.18
N SER A 112 0.49 -5.75 10.73
CA SER A 112 -0.64 -5.42 11.58
C SER A 112 -1.33 -4.14 11.14
N LYS A 113 -2.66 -4.12 11.18
CA LYS A 113 -3.45 -2.89 11.09
C LYS A 113 -3.83 -2.46 12.48
N VAL A 114 -3.60 -1.18 12.77
CA VAL A 114 -3.80 -0.57 14.06
C VAL A 114 -4.85 0.52 13.94
N TYR A 115 -5.80 0.51 14.87
CA TYR A 115 -6.80 1.55 15.02
C TYR A 115 -6.49 2.40 16.26
N TYR A 116 -6.26 3.69 16.06
CA TYR A 116 -6.02 4.67 17.11
C TYR A 116 -7.26 5.54 17.31
N SER A 117 -7.72 5.67 18.55
CA SER A 117 -8.82 6.57 18.89
C SER A 117 -8.46 8.01 18.54
N THR A 118 -9.45 8.77 18.06
CA THR A 118 -9.34 10.22 17.85
C THR A 118 -10.13 10.97 18.93
N SER A 119 -10.17 12.31 18.85
CA SER A 119 -11.05 13.13 19.70
C SER A 119 -12.54 12.85 19.46
N ASN A 120 -12.89 12.27 18.30
CA ASN A 120 -14.23 11.76 18.02
C ASN A 120 -14.29 10.26 18.35
N ILE A 121 -15.15 9.90 19.30
CA ILE A 121 -15.29 8.55 19.86
C ILE A 121 -15.61 7.49 18.78
N SER A 122 -16.24 7.89 17.70
CA SER A 122 -16.60 7.01 16.58
C SER A 122 -15.69 7.21 15.36
N GLN A 123 -14.46 7.69 15.54
CA GLN A 123 -13.49 7.82 14.46
C GLN A 123 -12.13 7.28 14.89
N TYR A 124 -11.54 6.49 14.01
CA TYR A 124 -10.25 5.88 14.22
C TYR A 124 -9.27 6.31 13.14
N PHE A 125 -8.08 6.72 13.56
CA PHE A 125 -6.93 6.82 12.69
C PHE A 125 -6.37 5.41 12.44
N VAL A 126 -6.03 5.09 11.19
CA VAL A 126 -5.64 3.74 10.78
C VAL A 126 -4.21 3.77 10.26
N ALA A 127 -3.37 2.90 10.80
CA ALA A 127 -2.01 2.67 10.31
C ALA A 127 -1.79 1.18 10.05
N GLU A 128 -0.81 0.84 9.21
CA GLU A 128 -0.22 -0.49 9.23
C GLU A 128 1.20 -0.48 9.76
N ARG A 129 1.59 -1.61 10.36
CA ARG A 129 2.95 -1.88 10.79
C ARG A 129 3.46 -3.14 10.13
N ILE A 130 4.77 -3.18 9.88
CA ILE A 130 5.48 -4.37 9.45
C ILE A 130 6.67 -4.62 10.38
N ALA A 131 6.81 -5.85 10.86
CA ALA A 131 7.98 -6.33 11.57
C ALA A 131 8.41 -7.67 10.94
N CYS A 132 9.64 -7.78 10.47
CA CYS A 132 10.14 -9.00 9.86
C CYS A 132 11.33 -9.56 10.63
N GLN A 133 11.44 -10.87 10.69
CA GLN A 133 12.52 -11.59 11.36
C GLN A 133 12.87 -12.88 10.61
N THR A 134 14.07 -13.40 10.86
CA THR A 134 14.46 -14.73 10.39
C THR A 134 13.83 -15.79 11.29
N ILE A 135 13.18 -16.79 10.69
CA ILE A 135 12.69 -17.98 11.39
C ILE A 135 13.76 -19.07 11.34
N LYS A 136 13.97 -19.75 12.48
CA LYS A 136 14.90 -20.87 12.61
C LYS A 136 14.23 -22.19 12.26
#